data_AF-A0A229GMI6-F1
#
_entry.id   AF-A0A229GMI6-F1
#
_cell.length_a   1.000
_cell.length_b   1.000
_cell.length_c   1.000
_cell.angle_alpha   90.00
_cell.angle_beta   90.00
_cell.angle_gamma   90.00
#
_symmetry.space_group_name_H-M   'P 1'
#
loop_
_entity.id
_entity.type
_entity.pdbx_description
1 polymer ?
#
loop_
_entity_poly.entity_id
_entity_poly.type
_entity_poly.pdbx_seq_one_letter_code
_entity_poly.pdbx_strand_id
1 'polypeptide(L)'
;MSSSDLVNEVMDRLKEQGFLMIPDGFIDQLIITLHANVTLINTMTEIAEIENKMQNLSMIPKINRQVESLKNLSKNIAEIAFNVEDVRDEQR
;
A
#
# COMPACT_ATOMS: atom_id res chain seq x y z
N MET A 1 3.20 39.59 12.45
CA MET A 1 3.40 38.20 12.00
C MET A 1 3.10 37.30 13.17
N SER A 2 2.18 36.35 13.02
CA SER A 2 1.91 35.38 14.08
C SER A 2 2.99 34.30 14.08
N SER A 3 3.17 33.61 15.20
CA SER A 3 4.13 32.50 15.28
C SER A 3 3.79 31.36 14.30
N SER A 4 2.51 31.16 13.96
CA SER A 4 2.10 30.17 12.96
C SER A 4 2.50 30.56 11.54
N ASP A 5 2.45 31.85 11.20
CA ASP A 5 2.87 32.31 9.87
C ASP A 5 4.36 32.06 9.64
N LEU A 6 5.18 32.33 10.67
CA LEU A 6 6.61 32.08 10.64
C LEU A 6 6.95 30.59 10.53
N VAL A 7 6.24 29.74 11.27
CA VAL A 7 6.46 28.29 11.22
C VAL A 7 6.14 27.74 9.83
N ASN A 8 5.02 28.16 9.22
CA ASN A 8 4.66 27.73 7.87
C ASN A 8 5.70 28.20 6.83
N GLU A 9 6.14 29.46 6.90
CA GLU A 9 7.17 30.00 5.99
C GLU A 9 8.51 29.24 6.12
N VAL A 10 8.91 28.87 7.34
CA VAL A 10 10.12 28.07 7.57
C VAL A 10 9.94 26.66 7.00
N MET A 11 8.79 26.03 7.22
CA MET A 11 8.50 24.69 6.68
C MET A 11 8.49 24.68 5.15
N ASP A 12 7.91 25.69 4.52
CA ASP A 12 7.88 25.82 3.06
C ASP A 12 9.30 25.96 2.48
N ARG A 13 10.14 26.82 3.09
CA ARG A 13 11.54 26.97 2.67
C ARG A 13 12.37 25.70 2.87
N LEU A 14 12.15 24.97 3.96
CA LEU A 14 12.82 23.69 4.20
C LEU A 14 12.37 22.64 3.18
N LYS A 15 11.11 22.69 2.74
CA LYS A 15 10.59 21.83 1.65
C LYS A 15 11.24 22.18 0.31
N GLU A 16 11.32 23.46 -0.06
CA GLU A 16 11.98 23.92 -1.29
C GLU A 16 13.46 23.54 -1.36
N GLN A 17 14.15 23.51 -0.20
CA GLN A 17 15.55 23.11 -0.11
C GLN A 17 15.75 21.59 -0.03
N GLY A 18 14.67 20.80 -0.08
CA GLY A 18 14.72 19.34 -0.04
C GLY A 18 15.00 18.73 1.33
N PHE A 19 15.01 19.52 2.42
CA PHE A 19 15.26 19.01 3.77
C PHE A 19 14.11 18.17 4.34
N LEU A 20 12.90 18.34 3.79
CA LEU A 20 11.70 17.59 4.20
C LEU A 20 11.35 16.46 3.22
N MET A 21 12.21 16.18 2.23
CA MET A 21 12.01 15.08 1.28
C MET A 21 12.30 13.73 1.93
N ILE A 22 11.49 12.74 1.57
CA ILE A 22 11.75 11.36 1.95
C ILE A 22 12.85 10.85 1.01
N PRO A 23 13.88 10.15 1.51
CA PRO A 23 14.93 9.64 0.64
C PRO A 23 14.36 8.72 -0.46
N ASP A 24 14.71 8.97 -1.72
CA ASP A 24 14.27 8.15 -2.88
C ASP A 24 14.44 6.64 -2.63
N GLY A 25 15.59 6.24 -2.06
CA GLY A 25 15.85 4.83 -1.75
C GLY A 25 14.91 4.22 -0.71
N PHE A 26 14.36 5.01 0.21
CA PHE A 26 13.32 4.54 1.12
C PHE A 26 11.99 4.37 0.38
N ILE A 27 11.61 5.32 -0.48
CA ILE A 27 10.38 5.25 -1.27
C ILE A 27 10.42 4.04 -2.21
N ASP A 28 11.52 3.83 -2.92
CA ASP A 28 11.68 2.69 -3.83
C ASP A 28 11.60 1.35 -3.08
N GLN A 29 12.27 1.22 -1.93
CA GLN A 29 12.19 0.01 -1.11
C GLN A 29 10.76 -0.24 -0.59
N LEU A 30 10.01 0.82 -0.26
CA LEU A 30 8.63 0.72 0.16
C LEU A 30 7.72 0.24 -0.98
N ILE A 31 7.84 0.80 -2.18
CA ILE A 31 7.09 0.37 -3.39
C ILE A 31 7.38 -1.11 -3.70
N ILE A 32 8.65 -1.51 -3.71
CA ILE A 32 9.06 -2.91 -3.94
C ILE A 32 8.39 -3.84 -2.92
N THR A 33 8.41 -3.45 -1.65
CA THR A 33 7.82 -4.24 -0.56
C THR A 33 6.31 -4.37 -0.70
N LEU A 34 5.61 -3.27 -1.04
CA LEU A 34 4.17 -3.27 -1.24
C LEU A 34 3.76 -4.15 -2.43
N HIS A 35 4.49 -4.09 -3.56
CA HIS A 35 4.27 -4.98 -4.70
C HIS A 35 4.50 -6.46 -4.37
N ALA A 36 5.54 -6.78 -3.58
CA ALA A 36 5.76 -8.14 -3.11
C ALA A 36 4.58 -8.65 -2.25
N ASN A 37 4.06 -7.79 -1.36
CA ASN A 37 2.89 -8.13 -0.53
C ASN A 37 1.62 -8.37 -1.37
N VAL A 38 1.34 -7.54 -2.38
CA VAL A 38 0.23 -7.76 -3.33
C VAL A 38 0.37 -9.12 -4.02
N THR A 39 1.57 -9.45 -4.49
CA THR A 39 1.85 -10.73 -5.16
C THR A 39 1.59 -11.92 -4.24
N LEU A 40 2.06 -11.85 -3.00
CA LEU A 40 1.83 -12.89 -1.99
C LEU A 40 0.34 -13.06 -1.68
N ILE A 41 -0.39 -11.97 -1.49
CA ILE A 41 -1.82 -12.02 -1.18
C ILE A 41 -2.64 -12.56 -2.35
N ASN A 42 -2.29 -12.20 -3.59
CA ASN A 42 -2.94 -12.77 -4.78
C ASN A 42 -2.72 -14.28 -4.84
N THR A 43 -1.49 -14.75 -4.59
CA THR A 43 -1.18 -16.18 -4.50
C THR A 43 -2.00 -16.88 -3.41
N MET A 44 -2.09 -16.28 -2.21
CA MET A 44 -2.91 -16.80 -1.12
C MET A 44 -4.40 -16.83 -1.46
N THR A 45 -4.87 -15.85 -2.23
CA THR A 45 -6.26 -15.77 -2.70
C THR A 45 -6.55 -16.93 -3.65
N GLU A 46 -5.67 -17.21 -4.61
CA GLU A 46 -5.82 -18.34 -5.53
C GLU A 46 -5.82 -19.68 -4.79
N ILE A 47 -4.92 -19.86 -3.81
CA ILE A 47 -4.90 -21.05 -2.97
C ILE A 47 -6.24 -21.20 -2.22
N ALA A 48 -6.72 -20.14 -1.58
CA ALA A 48 -8.00 -20.17 -0.85
C ALA A 48 -9.19 -20.44 -1.78
N GLU A 49 -9.16 -19.95 -3.03
CA GLU A 49 -10.18 -20.28 -4.04
C GLU A 49 -10.13 -21.76 -4.45
N ILE A 50 -8.94 -22.34 -4.61
CA ILE A 50 -8.77 -23.77 -4.91
C ILE A 50 -9.25 -24.62 -3.73
N GLU A 51 -8.87 -24.28 -2.50
CA GLU A 51 -9.33 -24.96 -1.28
C GLU A 51 -10.85 -24.92 -1.17
N ASN A 52 -11.48 -23.76 -1.40
CA ASN A 52 -12.93 -23.64 -1.42
C ASN A 52 -13.58 -24.52 -2.51
N LYS A 53 -13.00 -24.60 -3.72
CA LYS A 53 -13.49 -25.49 -4.77
C LYS A 53 -13.39 -26.97 -4.36
N MET A 54 -12.29 -27.38 -3.74
CA MET A 54 -12.10 -28.74 -3.23
C MET A 54 -13.06 -29.08 -2.08
N GLN A 55 -13.33 -28.14 -1.18
CA GLN A 55 -14.27 -28.33 -0.07
C GLN A 55 -15.73 -28.34 -0.55
N ASN A 56 -16.08 -27.58 -1.58
CA ASN A 56 -17.39 -27.66 -2.20
C ASN A 56 -17.64 -29.04 -2.86
N LEU A 57 -16.59 -29.70 -3.37
CA LEU A 57 -16.67 -31.08 -3.84
C LEU A 57 -16.94 -32.10 -2.70
N SER A 58 -16.60 -31.76 -1.45
CA SER A 58 -16.83 -32.61 -0.27
C SER A 58 -18.11 -32.28 0.52
N MET A 59 -18.98 -31.38 0.03
CA MET A 59 -20.25 -30.97 0.65
C MET A 59 -20.13 -30.45 2.10
N ILE A 60 -18.96 -29.95 2.51
CA ILE A 60 -18.76 -29.34 3.83
C ILE A 60 -19.08 -27.83 3.76
N PRO A 61 -20.05 -27.30 4.51
CA PRO A 61 -20.44 -25.90 4.38
C PRO A 61 -19.52 -24.94 5.16
N LYS A 62 -19.11 -23.84 4.46
CA LYS A 62 -18.41 -22.59 4.89
C LYS A 62 -16.87 -22.61 4.68
N ILE A 63 -16.14 -21.54 4.30
CA ILE A 63 -16.24 -20.08 4.54
C ILE A 63 -15.79 -19.26 3.30
N ASN A 64 -16.70 -18.54 2.63
CA ASN A 64 -16.39 -17.67 1.47
C ASN A 64 -15.81 -16.28 1.84
N ARG A 65 -15.83 -15.89 3.12
CA ARG A 65 -15.40 -14.55 3.58
C ARG A 65 -13.90 -14.32 3.50
N GLN A 66 -13.08 -15.38 3.45
CA GLN A 66 -11.63 -15.26 3.47
C GLN A 66 -11.06 -14.77 2.13
N VAL A 67 -11.56 -15.28 1.02
CA VAL A 67 -11.16 -14.84 -0.34
C VAL A 67 -11.47 -13.36 -0.56
N GLU A 68 -12.66 -12.92 -0.17
CA GLU A 68 -13.07 -11.52 -0.32
C GLU A 68 -12.23 -10.56 0.55
N SER A 69 -11.90 -10.97 1.78
CA SER A 69 -10.99 -10.21 2.64
C SER A 69 -9.58 -10.10 2.06
N LEU A 70 -9.07 -11.17 1.44
CA LEU A 70 -7.75 -11.16 0.79
C LEU A 70 -7.74 -10.27 -0.47
N LYS A 71 -8.80 -10.31 -1.28
CA LYS A 71 -8.96 -9.41 -2.44
C LYS A 71 -9.00 -7.94 -2.02
N ASN A 72 -9.77 -7.62 -0.99
CA ASN A 72 -9.83 -6.25 -0.47
C ASN A 72 -8.49 -5.78 0.12
N LEU A 73 -7.78 -6.66 0.83
CA LEU A 73 -6.45 -6.33 1.34
C LEU A 73 -5.44 -6.08 0.20
N SER A 74 -5.45 -6.92 -0.83
CA SER A 74 -4.61 -6.74 -2.04
C SER A 74 -4.86 -5.39 -2.70
N LYS A 75 -6.14 -5.01 -2.88
CA LYS A 75 -6.52 -3.71 -3.42
C LYS A 75 -6.01 -2.54 -2.57
N ASN A 76 -6.20 -2.60 -1.25
CA ASN A 76 -5.76 -1.52 -0.35
C ASN A 76 -4.23 -1.35 -0.38
N ILE A 77 -3.46 -2.43 -0.45
CA ILE A 77 -1.99 -2.36 -0.53
C ILE A 77 -1.55 -1.78 -1.87
N ALA A 78 -2.22 -2.13 -2.97
CA ALA A 78 -1.95 -1.55 -4.28
C ALA A 78 -2.24 -0.04 -4.31
N GLU A 79 -3.34 0.41 -3.70
CA GLU A 79 -3.65 1.85 -3.55
C GLU A 79 -2.58 2.59 -2.73
N ILE A 80 -2.08 1.98 -1.64
CA ILE A 80 -0.98 2.57 -0.87
C ILE A 80 0.30 2.67 -1.71
N ALA A 81 0.62 1.64 -2.52
CA ALA A 81 1.79 1.68 -3.39
C ALA A 81 1.71 2.83 -4.40
N PHE A 82 0.53 3.04 -4.99
CA PHE A 82 0.26 4.15 -5.89
C PHE A 82 0.43 5.52 -5.20
N ASN A 83 -0.16 5.70 -4.02
CA ASN A 83 -0.03 6.95 -3.28
C ASN A 83 1.43 7.26 -2.89
N VAL A 84 2.22 6.22 -2.58
CA VAL A 84 3.65 6.37 -2.27
C VAL A 84 4.44 6.77 -3.51
N GLU A 85 4.07 6.25 -4.68
CA GLU A 85 4.64 6.63 -5.97
C GLU A 85 4.28 8.10 -6.33
N ASP A 86 3.04 8.52 -6.10
CA ASP A 86 2.63 9.92 -6.29
C ASP A 86 3.44 10.88 -5.39
N VAL A 87 3.68 10.51 -4.12
CA VAL A 87 4.51 11.32 -3.20
C VAL A 87 5.95 11.45 -3.70
N ARG A 88 6.49 10.45 -4.40
CA ARG A 88 7.82 10.53 -5.04
C ARG A 88 7.80 11.53 -6.18
N ASP A 89 6.76 11.49 -7.00
CA ASP A 89 6.61 12.38 -8.15
C ASP A 89 6.37 13.84 -7.71
N GLU A 90 5.66 14.07 -6.60
CA GLU A 90 5.48 15.40 -6.00
C GLU A 90 6.77 15.99 -5.38
N GLN A 91 7.74 15.15 -5.03
CA GLN A 91 9.03 15.58 -4.48
C GLN A 91 10.07 15.91 -5.56
N ARG A 92 9.76 15.72 -6.84
CA ARG A 92 10.63 16.00 -7.99
C ARG A 92 10.23 17.27 -8.73
#